data_AF-A0A840A6L1-F1
#
_entry.id   AF-A0A840A6L1-F1
#
_cell.length_a   1.000
_cell.length_b   1.000
_cell.length_c   1.000
_cell.angle_alpha   90.00
_cell.angle_beta   90.00
_cell.angle_gamma   90.00
#
_symmetry.space_group_name_H-M   'P 1'
#
loop_
_entity.id
_entity.type
_entity.pdbx_description
1 polymer ?
#
loop_
_entity_poly.entity_id
_entity_poly.type
_entity_poly.pdbx_seq_one_letter_code
_entity_poly.pdbx_strand_id
1 'polypeptide(L)'
;MIAAILDAIQQDRPDLRLHGFGCKRTSLLDEAVRSRLATADSMAWSFAARFEGRDQNAWDEAGRFGLSVGGCPEAVEWLAAKAGWRRAVRRDAAASERGVGAALWLQ
;
A
#
# COMPACT_ATOMS: atom_id res chain seq x y z
N MET A 1 18.30 -1.68 16.69
CA MET A 1 17.26 -1.56 15.63
C MET A 1 16.11 -0.73 16.16
N ILE A 2 15.32 -0.09 15.28
CA ILE A 2 14.16 0.73 15.68
C ILE A 2 13.08 -0.07 16.44
N ALA A 3 12.91 -1.36 16.12
CA ALA A 3 11.94 -2.24 16.81
C ALA A 3 12.14 -2.27 18.33
N ALA A 4 13.39 -2.31 18.81
CA ALA A 4 13.71 -2.31 20.24
C ALA A 4 13.30 -1.01 20.94
N ILE A 5 13.32 0.13 20.24
CA ILE A 5 12.84 1.41 20.78
C ILE A 5 11.31 1.39 20.89
N LEU A 6 10.63 0.87 19.87
CA LEU A 6 9.17 0.72 19.88
C LEU A 6 8.72 -0.25 21.00
N ASP A 7 9.46 -1.33 21.23
CA ASP A 7 9.24 -2.25 22.35
C ASP A 7 9.30 -1.54 23.70
N ALA A 8 10.38 -0.79 23.94
CA ALA A 8 10.55 -0.06 25.20
C ALA A 8 9.39 0.94 25.43
N ILE A 9 8.98 1.68 24.39
CA ILE A 9 7.86 2.62 24.50
C ILE A 9 6.56 1.88 24.85
N GLN A 10 6.27 0.76 24.19
CA GLN A 10 5.04 0.00 24.45
C GLN A 10 5.04 -0.69 25.82
N GLN A 11 6.21 -1.10 26.32
CA GLN A 11 6.35 -1.66 27.66
C GLN A 11 6.04 -0.60 28.73
N ASP A 12 6.57 0.61 28.56
CA ASP A 12 6.36 1.70 29.52
C ASP A 12 4.98 2.36 29.36
N ARG A 13 4.45 2.40 28.14
CA ARG A 13 3.20 3.09 27.77
C ARG A 13 2.37 2.27 26.78
N PRO A 14 1.78 1.14 27.23
CA PRO A 14 0.98 0.25 26.38
C PRO A 14 -0.32 0.89 25.87
N ASP A 15 -0.73 2.02 26.47
CA ASP A 15 -1.91 2.79 26.07
C ASP A 15 -1.68 3.64 24.81
N LEU A 16 -0.43 3.91 24.45
CA LEU A 16 -0.11 4.77 23.32
C LEU A 16 -0.29 4.06 21.98
N ARG A 17 -0.98 4.74 21.06
CA ARG A 17 -1.07 4.35 19.66
C ARG A 17 0.03 5.04 18.86
N LEU A 18 1.07 4.29 18.50
CA LEU A 18 2.24 4.85 17.84
C LEU A 18 1.97 5.13 16.36
N HIS A 19 2.35 6.32 15.88
CA HIS A 19 2.32 6.68 14.47
C HIS A 19 3.76 6.80 13.92
N GLY A 20 4.04 6.10 12.83
CA GLY A 20 5.31 6.19 12.13
C GLY A 20 5.31 7.30 11.09
N PHE A 21 5.81 8.48 11.46
CA PHE A 21 5.94 9.62 10.54
C PHE A 21 7.15 9.44 9.60
N GLY A 22 6.94 9.52 8.28
CA GLY A 22 8.01 9.50 7.30
C GLY A 22 8.86 8.22 7.31
N CYS A 23 8.26 7.06 7.60
CA CYS A 23 9.00 5.82 7.75
C CYS A 23 9.77 5.42 6.49
N LYS A 24 10.99 4.91 6.66
CA LYS A 24 11.79 4.39 5.55
C LYS A 24 11.24 3.05 5.07
N ARG A 25 11.40 2.76 3.78
CA ARG A 25 10.98 1.49 3.17
C ARG A 25 11.53 0.28 3.92
N THR A 26 12.81 0.30 4.29
CA THR A 26 13.45 -0.80 5.02
C THR A 26 12.81 -1.06 6.38
N SER A 27 12.41 -0.01 7.10
CA SER A 27 11.67 -0.15 8.36
C SER A 27 10.27 -0.73 8.14
N LEU A 28 9.56 -0.32 7.07
CA LEU A 28 8.22 -0.83 6.77
C LEU A 28 8.23 -2.27 6.23
N LEU A 29 9.33 -2.71 5.62
CA LEU A 29 9.50 -4.12 5.23
C LEU A 29 9.67 -5.05 6.43
N ASP A 30 10.07 -4.52 7.58
CA ASP A 30 10.21 -5.28 8.81
C ASP A 30 8.86 -5.40 9.54
N GLU A 31 8.34 -6.62 9.62
CA GLU A 31 7.09 -6.92 10.33
C GLU A 31 7.17 -6.59 11.83
N ALA A 32 8.34 -6.72 12.46
CA ALA A 32 8.52 -6.35 13.86
C ALA A 32 8.29 -4.85 14.07
N VAL A 33 8.62 -4.01 13.08
CA VAL A 33 8.33 -2.58 13.15
C VAL A 33 6.85 -2.32 12.88
N ARG A 34 6.28 -2.89 11.81
CA ARG A 34 4.88 -2.63 11.43
C ARG A 34 3.89 -3.04 12.51
N SER A 35 4.09 -4.20 13.14
CA SER A 35 3.21 -4.72 14.20
C SER A 35 3.13 -3.81 15.43
N ARG A 36 4.09 -2.88 15.61
CA ARG A 36 4.15 -1.95 16.75
C ARG A 36 3.61 -0.56 16.44
N LEU A 37 3.30 -0.28 15.17
CA LEU A 37 2.76 0.99 14.73
C LEU A 37 1.26 0.84 14.51
N ALA A 38 0.47 1.72 15.13
CA ALA A 38 -0.96 1.80 14.88
C ALA A 38 -1.26 2.36 13.48
N THR A 39 -0.43 3.30 13.02
CA THR A 39 -0.48 3.87 11.66
C THR A 39 0.93 4.29 11.23
N ALA A 40 1.15 4.49 9.94
CA ALA A 40 2.39 5.07 9.43
C ALA A 40 2.12 5.79 8.10
N ASP A 41 2.93 6.81 7.83
CA ASP A 41 3.06 7.42 6.51
C ASP A 41 4.47 7.23 5.95
N SER A 42 4.59 7.33 4.63
CA SER A 42 5.89 7.30 3.98
C SER A 42 5.83 7.94 2.60
N MET A 43 6.85 8.73 2.30
CA MET A 43 7.15 9.23 0.96
C MET A 43 8.34 8.51 0.33
N ALA A 44 8.71 7.31 0.81
CA ALA A 44 9.86 6.57 0.27
C ALA A 44 9.70 6.20 -1.23
N TRP A 45 8.47 6.19 -1.74
CA TRP A 45 8.14 5.95 -3.14
C TRP A 45 8.38 7.18 -4.03
N SER A 46 8.17 8.41 -3.52
CA SER A 46 8.18 9.62 -4.35
C SER A 46 9.59 9.94 -4.85
N PHE A 47 10.62 9.67 -4.04
CA PHE A 47 12.01 9.82 -4.47
C PHE A 47 12.37 8.83 -5.58
N ALA A 48 11.98 7.57 -5.46
CA ALA A 48 12.23 6.55 -6.49
C ALA A 48 11.51 6.89 -7.80
N ALA A 49 10.25 7.33 -7.70
CA ALA A 49 9.50 7.82 -8.87
C ALA A 49 10.22 8.96 -9.58
N ARG A 50 10.64 10.00 -8.84
CA ARG A 50 11.39 11.11 -9.40
C ARG A 50 12.72 10.67 -10.03
N PHE A 51 13.46 9.79 -9.36
CA PHE A 51 14.75 9.30 -9.84
C PHE A 51 14.62 8.55 -11.18
N GLU A 52 13.53 7.82 -11.36
CA GLU A 52 13.23 7.06 -12.58
C GLU A 52 12.47 7.88 -13.64
N GLY A 53 12.29 9.18 -13.44
CA GLY A 53 11.56 10.04 -14.36
C GLY A 53 10.04 9.80 -14.39
N ARG A 54 9.49 9.12 -13.38
CA ARG A 54 8.07 8.88 -13.17
C ARG A 54 7.46 10.01 -12.33
N ASP A 55 6.13 10.09 -12.30
CA ASP A 55 5.41 11.11 -11.53
C ASP A 55 5.44 10.80 -10.02
N GLN A 56 6.16 11.62 -9.26
CA GLN A 56 6.30 11.52 -7.80
C GLN A 56 5.06 11.92 -7.01
N ASN A 57 3.99 12.37 -7.65
CA ASN A 57 2.70 12.68 -7.04
C ASN A 57 1.60 11.69 -7.45
N ALA A 58 1.96 10.67 -8.26
CA ALA A 58 0.99 9.75 -8.79
C ALA A 58 0.47 8.78 -7.71
N TRP A 59 -0.85 8.71 -7.58
CA TRP A 59 -1.52 7.87 -6.58
C TRP A 59 -1.28 6.37 -6.79
N ASP A 60 -1.00 5.97 -8.02
CA ASP A 60 -0.69 4.59 -8.38
C ASP A 60 0.68 4.17 -7.83
N GLU A 61 1.68 5.05 -7.88
CA GLU A 61 3.00 4.85 -7.27
C GLU A 61 2.90 4.68 -5.75
N ALA A 62 2.13 5.55 -5.10
CA ALA A 62 1.84 5.44 -3.67
C ALA A 62 1.13 4.12 -3.33
N GLY A 63 0.15 3.71 -4.15
CA GLY A 63 -0.60 2.46 -3.97
C GLY A 63 0.27 1.21 -4.13
N ARG A 64 1.09 1.14 -5.19
CA ARG A 64 2.04 0.03 -5.41
C ARG A 64 3.06 -0.07 -4.28
N PHE A 65 3.56 1.07 -3.81
CA PHE A 65 4.45 1.09 -2.65
C PHE A 65 3.77 0.54 -1.40
N GLY A 66 2.57 1.03 -1.08
CA GLY A 66 1.78 0.55 0.05
C GLY A 66 1.58 -0.96 0.05
N LEU A 67 1.29 -1.54 -1.12
CA LEU A 67 1.22 -3.01 -1.29
C LEU A 67 2.55 -3.70 -0.99
N SER A 68 3.66 -3.18 -1.54
CA SER A 68 4.98 -3.80 -1.39
C SER A 68 5.51 -3.84 0.05
N VAL A 69 5.06 -2.92 0.90
CA VAL A 69 5.47 -2.85 2.31
C VAL A 69 4.43 -3.44 3.27
N GLY A 70 3.35 -4.05 2.77
CA GLY A 70 2.29 -4.59 3.61
C GLY A 70 1.53 -3.51 4.39
N GLY A 71 1.22 -2.38 3.72
CA GLY A 71 0.35 -1.34 4.26
C GLY A 71 -1.07 -1.85 4.50
N CYS A 72 -1.87 -1.13 5.30
CA CYS A 72 -3.22 -1.58 5.61
C CYS A 72 -4.08 -1.66 4.34
N PRO A 73 -4.92 -2.70 4.21
CA PRO A 73 -5.76 -2.90 3.03
C PRO A 73 -6.59 -1.66 2.69
N GLU A 74 -7.19 -1.00 3.68
CA GLU A 74 -8.06 0.15 3.49
C GLU A 74 -7.34 1.34 2.83
N ALA A 75 -6.11 1.63 3.25
CA ALA A 75 -5.31 2.70 2.64
C ALA A 75 -4.94 2.34 1.20
N VAL A 76 -4.54 1.09 0.96
CA VAL A 76 -4.25 0.60 -0.40
C VAL A 76 -5.49 0.69 -1.29
N GLU A 77 -6.65 0.30 -0.78
CA GLU A 77 -7.92 0.37 -1.51
C GLU A 77 -8.30 1.81 -1.88
N TRP A 78 -8.12 2.73 -0.93
CA TRP A 78 -8.39 4.14 -1.16
C TRP A 78 -7.44 4.74 -2.21
N LEU A 79 -6.13 4.45 -2.10
CA LEU A 79 -5.13 4.84 -3.12
C LEU A 79 -5.50 4.25 -4.47
N ALA A 80 -5.98 3.01 -4.48
CA ALA A 80 -6.37 2.35 -5.71
C ALA A 80 -7.61 2.91 -6.37
N ALA A 81 -8.57 3.39 -5.58
CA ALA A 81 -9.72 4.12 -6.07
C ALA A 81 -9.29 5.47 -6.68
N LYS A 82 -8.36 6.18 -6.03
CA LYS A 82 -7.84 7.48 -6.52
C LYS A 82 -7.03 7.35 -7.80
N ALA A 83 -6.21 6.31 -7.90
CA ALA A 83 -5.46 5.99 -9.10
C ALA A 83 -6.31 5.38 -10.24
N GLY A 84 -7.59 5.10 -10.01
CA GLY A 84 -8.52 4.62 -11.05
C GLY A 84 -8.35 3.16 -11.50
N TRP A 85 -7.26 2.48 -11.13
CA TRP A 85 -6.93 1.13 -11.61
C TRP A 85 -7.82 0.02 -11.07
N ARG A 86 -8.24 0.03 -9.78
CA ARG A 86 -9.11 -1.06 -9.27
C ARG A 86 -10.47 -1.11 -9.98
N ARG A 87 -11.00 0.04 -10.36
CA ARG A 87 -12.26 0.14 -11.12
C ARG A 87 -12.05 -0.30 -12.58
N ALA A 88 -10.89 0.01 -13.17
CA ALA A 88 -10.49 -0.47 -14.48
C ALA A 88 -10.33 -2.01 -14.51
N VAL A 89 -9.58 -2.59 -13.58
CA VAL A 89 -9.39 -4.05 -13.47
C VAL A 89 -10.72 -4.80 -13.28
N ARG A 90 -11.63 -4.30 -12.43
CA ARG A 90 -12.98 -4.90 -12.29
C ARG A 90 -13.80 -4.79 -13.58
N ARG A 91 -13.68 -3.68 -14.31
CA ARG A 91 -14.37 -3.48 -15.60
C ARG A 91 -13.84 -4.45 -16.66
N ASP A 92 -12.53 -4.66 -16.71
CA ASP A 92 -11.88 -5.58 -17.64
C ASP A 92 -12.21 -7.04 -17.30
N ALA A 93 -12.23 -7.41 -16.02
CA ALA A 93 -12.69 -8.73 -15.58
C ALA A 93 -14.16 -8.99 -15.96
N ALA A 94 -15.05 -8.04 -15.70
CA ALA A 94 -16.46 -8.15 -16.10
C ALA A 94 -16.65 -8.12 -17.63
N ALA A 95 -15.78 -7.45 -18.37
CA ALA A 95 -15.78 -7.51 -19.84
C ALA A 95 -15.29 -8.87 -20.36
N SER A 96 -14.29 -9.45 -19.72
CA SER A 96 -13.77 -10.80 -20.01
C SER A 96 -14.83 -11.88 -19.77
N GLU A 97 -15.52 -11.85 -18.62
CA GLU A 97 -16.61 -12.78 -18.29
C GLU A 97 -17.77 -12.70 -19.29
N ARG A 98 -18.13 -11.50 -19.75
CA ARG A 98 -19.13 -11.31 -20.82
C ARG A 98 -18.68 -11.83 -22.18
N GLY A 99 -17.39 -11.78 -22.48
CA GLY A 99 -16.82 -12.32 -23.71
C GLY A 99 -16.84 -13.85 -23.77
N VAL A 100 -16.68 -14.52 -22.62
CA VAL A 100 -16.68 -15.99 -22.54
C VAL A 100 -18.09 -16.56 -22.76
N GLY A 101 -19.14 -15.86 -22.32
CA GLY A 101 -20.53 -16.28 -22.52
C GLY A 101 -21.06 -16.14 -23.97
N ALA A 102 -20.47 -15.26 -24.78
CA ALA A 102 -20.88 -15.05 -26.18
C ALA A 102 -20.27 -16.07 -27.15
N ALA A 103 -19.16 -16.73 -26.77
CA ALA A 103 -18.46 -17.71 -27.60
C ALA A 103 -19.04 -19.15 -27.51
N LEU A 104 -20.03 -19.38 -26.64
CA LEU A 104 -20.61 -20.71 -26.39
C LEU A 104 -21.89 -21.03 -27.21
N TRP A 105 -22.28 -20.18 -28.17
CA TRP A 105 -23.52 -20.34 -28.96
C TRP A 105 -23.32 -20.43 -30.48
N LEU A 106 -22.18 -20.95 -30.95
CA LEU A 106 -21.92 -21.21 -32.37
C LEU A 106 -21.40 -22.63 -32.62
N GLN A 107 -22.07 -23.64 -32.08
CA GLN A 107 -21.92 -25.05 -32.49
C GLN A 107 -23.23 -25.59 -33.03
#